data_AF-A0A357B2V1-F1
#
_entry.id   AF-A0A357B2V1-F1
#
_cell.length_a   1.000
_cell.length_b   1.000
_cell.length_c   1.000
_cell.angle_alpha   90.00
_cell.angle_beta   90.00
_cell.angle_gamma   90.00
#
_symmetry.space_group_name_H-M   'P 1'
#
loop_
_entity.id
_entity.type
_entity.pdbx_description
1 polymer ?
#
loop_
_entity_poly.entity_id
_entity_poly.type
_entity_poly.pdbx_seq_one_letter_code
_entity_poly.pdbx_strand_id
1 'polypeptide(L)'
;MARPVEKDAADIERLIDEYFDICAESDEFPDEAGMWIYLAILPRERERYSNKPGVQDLLDMAKQRRESWLVRRMAKDNKAATGCMNALKQEKNGGYMDKSAPNTNIEARKLTIKMEGVGKKAFG
;
A
#
# COMPACT_ATOMS: atom_id res chain seq x y z
N MET A 1 31.89 -14.29 2.41
CA MET A 1 30.45 -14.18 2.73
C MET A 1 29.86 -15.58 2.73
N ALA A 2 29.20 -15.99 3.82
CA ALA A 2 28.50 -17.27 3.85
C ALA A 2 27.39 -17.28 2.79
N ARG A 3 27.24 -18.41 2.08
CA ARG A 3 26.13 -18.60 1.14
C ARG A 3 24.83 -18.61 1.97
N PRO A 4 23.79 -17.84 1.60
CA PRO A 4 22.51 -17.91 2.30
C PRO A 4 22.00 -19.35 2.33
N VAL A 5 21.48 -19.78 3.48
CA VAL A 5 20.78 -21.07 3.57
C VAL A 5 19.55 -20.99 2.67
N GLU A 6 19.44 -21.94 1.76
CA GLU A 6 18.28 -22.09 0.87
C GLU A 6 17.04 -22.35 1.74
N LYS A 7 15.98 -21.56 1.55
CA LYS A 7 14.73 -21.70 2.31
C LYS A 7 13.72 -22.51 1.52
N ASP A 8 13.03 -23.45 2.16
CA ASP A 8 11.88 -24.11 1.53
C ASP A 8 10.57 -23.33 1.80
N ALA A 9 9.43 -23.88 1.39
CA ALA A 9 8.14 -23.23 1.58
C ALA A 9 7.74 -23.11 3.06
N ALA A 10 8.09 -24.10 3.90
CA ALA A 10 7.77 -24.08 5.32
C ALA A 10 8.63 -23.05 6.07
N ASP A 11 9.90 -22.90 5.69
CA ASP A 11 10.76 -21.83 6.19
C ASP A 11 10.19 -20.45 5.84
N ILE A 12 9.70 -20.27 4.61
CA ILE A 12 9.14 -19.00 4.13
C ILE A 12 7.83 -18.69 4.85
N GLU A 13 6.93 -19.66 5.00
CA GLU A 13 5.68 -19.50 5.76
C GLU A 13 5.95 -19.02 7.17
N ARG A 14 6.81 -19.75 7.91
CA ARG A 14 7.18 -19.41 9.28
C ARG A 14 7.77 -18.00 9.40
N LEU A 15 8.66 -17.61 8.49
CA LEU A 15 9.29 -16.28 8.51
C LEU A 15 8.32 -15.17 8.10
N ILE A 16 7.36 -15.44 7.20
CA ILE A 16 6.28 -14.50 6.91
C ILE A 16 5.47 -14.27 8.18
N ASP A 17 5.04 -15.32 8.86
CA ASP A 17 4.28 -15.20 10.11
C ASP A 17 5.04 -14.41 11.19
N GLU A 18 6.32 -14.74 11.41
CA GLU A 18 7.19 -14.04 12.36
C GLU A 18 7.31 -12.55 12.02
N TYR A 19 7.45 -12.19 10.74
CA TYR A 19 7.47 -10.79 10.30
C TYR A 19 6.17 -10.05 10.63
N PHE A 20 5.03 -10.67 10.36
CA PHE A 20 3.74 -10.06 10.66
C PHE A 20 3.50 -9.89 12.17
N ASP A 21 3.95 -10.85 12.99
CA ASP A 21 3.84 -10.76 14.44
C ASP A 21 4.68 -9.61 14.99
N ILE A 22 5.92 -9.45 14.51
CA ILE A 22 6.79 -8.31 14.88
C ILE A 22 6.15 -6.96 14.52
N CYS A 23 5.59 -6.84 13.32
CA CYS A 23 4.88 -5.63 12.91
C CYS A 23 3.63 -5.38 13.77
N ALA A 24 2.90 -6.43 14.15
CA ALA A 24 1.72 -6.33 15.00
C ALA A 24 2.07 -5.86 16.43
N GLU A 25 3.16 -6.37 17.00
CA GLU A 25 3.66 -5.94 18.32
C GLU A 25 4.03 -4.44 18.34
N SER A 26 4.49 -3.92 17.20
CA SER A 26 4.93 -2.52 17.06
C SER A 26 3.85 -1.59 16.48
N ASP A 27 2.64 -2.08 16.21
CA ASP A 27 1.57 -1.37 15.47
C ASP A 27 2.04 -0.78 14.12
N GLU A 28 2.99 -1.45 13.47
CA GLU A 28 3.58 -1.04 12.19
C GLU A 28 2.88 -1.71 11.00
N PHE A 29 2.88 -1.04 9.85
CA PHE A 29 2.35 -1.61 8.62
C PHE A 29 3.34 -2.66 8.06
N PRO A 30 2.93 -3.93 7.91
CA PRO A 30 3.81 -4.99 7.41
C PRO A 30 4.01 -4.91 5.90
N ASP A 31 4.78 -3.95 5.40
CA ASP A 31 4.94 -3.72 3.96
C ASP A 31 5.71 -4.86 3.26
N GLU A 32 5.50 -5.00 1.94
CA GLU A 32 6.12 -6.07 1.15
C GLU A 32 7.65 -5.98 1.08
N ALA A 33 8.22 -4.78 1.03
CA ALA A 33 9.68 -4.64 0.96
C ALA A 33 10.32 -5.05 2.29
N GLY A 34 9.74 -4.64 3.42
CA GLY A 34 10.13 -5.10 4.75
C GLY A 34 10.06 -6.62 4.88
N MET A 35 8.99 -7.25 4.38
CA MET A 35 8.83 -8.71 4.35
C MET A 35 9.98 -9.40 3.59
N TRP A 36 10.31 -8.91 2.39
CA TRP A 36 11.41 -9.50 1.60
C TRP A 36 12.78 -9.33 2.26
N ILE A 37 13.01 -8.20 2.95
CA ILE A 37 14.22 -7.97 3.74
C ILE A 37 14.30 -8.97 4.89
N TYR A 38 13.19 -9.16 5.61
CA TYR A 38 13.09 -10.09 6.73
C TYR A 38 13.35 -11.55 6.31
N LEU A 39 12.81 -11.96 5.16
CA LEU A 39 13.08 -13.26 4.55
C LEU A 39 14.54 -13.45 4.11
N ALA A 40 15.34 -12.38 4.12
CA ALA A 40 16.69 -12.32 3.59
C ALA A 40 16.77 -12.84 2.13
N ILE A 41 15.78 -12.47 1.32
CA ILE A 41 15.69 -12.82 -0.11
C ILE A 41 15.96 -11.55 -0.93
N LEU A 42 17.03 -11.59 -1.71
CA LEU A 42 17.46 -10.44 -2.50
C LEU A 42 16.52 -10.23 -3.71
N PRO A 43 16.38 -8.99 -4.23
CA PRO A 43 15.50 -8.71 -5.36
C PRO A 43 15.70 -9.64 -6.57
N ARG A 44 16.96 -9.96 -6.90
CA ARG A 44 17.33 -10.86 -8.00
C ARG A 44 16.93 -12.33 -7.79
N GLU A 45 16.55 -12.70 -6.58
CA GLU A 45 16.18 -14.08 -6.21
C GLU A 45 14.67 -14.24 -6.01
N ARG A 46 13.91 -13.15 -5.96
CA ARG A 46 12.47 -13.18 -5.65
C ARG A 46 11.70 -14.08 -6.60
N GLU A 47 11.90 -13.94 -7.90
CA GLU A 47 11.24 -14.77 -8.91
C GLU A 47 11.55 -16.26 -8.71
N ARG A 48 12.81 -16.59 -8.42
CA ARG A 48 13.23 -17.98 -8.12
C ARG A 48 12.48 -18.55 -6.92
N TYR A 49 12.28 -17.75 -5.86
CA TYR A 49 11.56 -18.17 -4.67
C TYR A 49 10.04 -18.22 -4.90
N SER A 50 9.46 -17.23 -5.57
CA SER A 50 8.03 -17.19 -5.91
C SER A 50 7.60 -18.39 -6.77
N ASN A 51 8.48 -18.88 -7.64
CA ASN A 51 8.22 -20.05 -8.49
C ASN A 51 8.34 -21.39 -7.76
N LYS A 52 8.69 -21.42 -6.46
CA LYS A 52 8.70 -22.67 -5.69
C LYS A 52 7.27 -23.13 -5.42
N PRO A 53 7.01 -24.45 -5.41
CA PRO A 53 5.69 -24.99 -5.07
C PRO A 53 5.17 -24.44 -3.75
N GLY A 54 3.94 -23.90 -3.76
CA GLY A 54 3.26 -23.35 -2.59
C GLY A 54 3.70 -21.94 -2.17
N VAL A 55 4.84 -21.42 -2.63
CA VAL A 55 5.31 -20.09 -2.19
C VAL A 55 4.44 -18.96 -2.74
N GLN A 56 3.92 -19.09 -3.96
CA GLN A 56 3.02 -18.09 -4.51
C GLN A 56 1.75 -17.92 -3.66
N ASP A 57 1.16 -19.02 -3.18
CA ASP A 57 -0.02 -18.98 -2.31
C ASP A 57 0.27 -18.27 -0.99
N LEU A 58 1.47 -18.48 -0.42
CA LEU A 58 1.93 -17.78 0.79
C LEU A 58 2.07 -16.26 0.55
N LEU A 59 2.61 -15.87 -0.60
CA LEU A 59 2.76 -14.45 -0.96
C LEU A 59 1.41 -13.77 -1.19
N ASP A 60 0.45 -14.50 -1.79
CA ASP A 60 -0.92 -14.02 -1.99
C ASP A 60 -1.66 -13.88 -0.65
N MET A 61 -1.47 -14.81 0.28
CA MET A 61 -1.98 -14.69 1.65
C MET A 61 -1.36 -13.50 2.39
N ALA A 62 -0.05 -13.30 2.26
CA ALA A 62 0.63 -12.13 2.83
C ALA A 62 0.08 -10.81 2.26
N LYS A 63 -0.24 -10.77 0.96
CA LYS A 63 -0.92 -9.63 0.34
C LYS A 63 -2.30 -9.37 0.96
N GLN A 64 -3.12 -10.41 1.15
CA GLN A 64 -4.44 -10.27 1.80
C GLN A 64 -4.33 -9.80 3.25
N ARG A 65 -3.31 -10.25 4.00
CA ARG A 65 -3.05 -9.77 5.37
C ARG A 65 -2.72 -8.28 5.40
N ARG A 66 -1.87 -7.81 4.47
CA ARG A 66 -1.56 -6.36 4.32
C ARG A 66 -2.81 -5.54 4.00
N GLU A 67 -3.63 -6.01 3.07
CA GLU A 67 -4.90 -5.38 2.72
C GLU A 67 -5.81 -5.28 3.96
N SER A 68 -5.99 -6.38 4.70
CA SER A 68 -6.80 -6.40 5.91
C SER A 68 -6.31 -5.42 6.98
N TRP A 69 -4.98 -5.33 7.18
CA TRP A 69 -4.38 -4.38 8.10
C TRP A 69 -4.76 -2.94 7.73
N LEU A 70 -4.61 -2.58 6.46
CA LEU A 70 -4.92 -1.22 5.97
C LEU A 70 -6.38 -0.86 6.12
N VAL A 71 -7.30 -1.79 5.78
CA VAL A 71 -8.74 -1.58 5.94
C VAL A 71 -9.10 -1.37 7.42
N ARG A 72 -8.56 -2.20 8.32
CA ARG A 72 -8.81 -2.09 9.76
C ARG A 72 -8.22 -0.80 10.34
N ARG A 73 -7.01 -0.40 9.92
CA ARG A 73 -6.37 0.84 10.36
C ARG A 73 -7.18 2.05 9.93
N MET A 74 -7.66 2.07 8.68
CA MET A 74 -8.54 3.11 8.15
C MET A 74 -9.87 3.20 8.92
N ALA A 75 -10.48 2.06 9.28
CA ALA A 75 -11.72 2.03 10.04
C ALA A 75 -11.55 2.50 11.51
N LYS A 76 -10.37 2.32 12.08
CA LYS A 76 -10.05 2.69 13.47
C LYS A 76 -9.56 4.13 13.61
N ASP A 77 -8.84 4.65 12.62
CA ASP A 77 -8.20 5.97 12.68
C ASP A 77 -8.45 6.79 11.41
N ASN A 78 -9.39 7.72 11.50
CA ASN A 78 -9.76 8.62 10.41
C ASN A 78 -8.57 9.47 9.91
N LYS A 79 -7.56 9.76 10.75
CA LYS A 79 -6.37 10.52 10.33
C LYS A 79 -5.45 9.68 9.43
N ALA A 80 -5.48 8.35 9.59
CA ALA A 80 -4.71 7.42 8.77
C ALA A 80 -5.40 7.08 7.44
N ALA A 81 -6.67 7.45 7.25
CA ALA A 81 -7.49 7.01 6.12
C ALA A 81 -6.89 7.33 4.75
N THR A 82 -6.40 8.55 4.52
CA THR A 82 -5.80 8.94 3.23
C THR A 82 -4.52 8.13 2.94
N GLY A 83 -3.67 7.93 3.94
CA GLY A 83 -2.46 7.12 3.79
C GLY A 83 -2.77 5.65 3.50
N CYS A 84 -3.73 5.07 4.24
CA CYS A 84 -4.18 3.70 4.03
C CYS A 84 -4.81 3.51 2.65
N MET A 85 -5.64 4.46 2.19
CA MET A 85 -6.25 4.43 0.86
C MET A 85 -5.20 4.47 -0.26
N ASN A 86 -4.17 5.33 -0.12
CA ASN A 86 -3.07 5.39 -1.08
C ASN A 86 -2.26 4.08 -1.12
N ALA A 87 -2.09 3.42 0.03
CA ALA A 87 -1.42 2.13 0.09
C ALA A 87 -2.28 1.01 -0.53
N LEU A 88 -3.59 0.98 -0.28
CA LEU A 88 -4.54 0.01 -0.85
C LEU A 88 -4.62 0.07 -2.38
N LYS A 89 -4.44 1.27 -2.95
CA LYS A 89 -4.38 1.48 -4.41
C LYS A 89 -3.20 0.79 -5.09
N GLN A 90 -2.16 0.40 -4.33
CA GLN A 90 -1.01 -0.31 -4.88
C GLN A 90 -1.34 -1.79 -5.08
N GLU A 91 -0.96 -2.36 -6.23
CA GLU A 91 -1.27 -3.77 -6.59
C GLU A 91 -0.81 -4.78 -5.54
N LYS A 92 0.33 -4.54 -4.89
CA LYS A 92 0.92 -5.38 -3.85
C LYS A 92 0.18 -5.40 -2.50
N ASN A 93 -0.82 -4.52 -2.33
CA ASN A 93 -1.58 -4.32 -1.09
C ASN A 93 -3.10 -4.46 -1.27
N GLY A 94 -3.56 -4.93 -2.44
CA GLY A 94 -4.99 -5.13 -2.75
C GLY A 94 -5.37 -4.62 -4.14
N GLY A 95 -4.66 -3.60 -4.66
CA GLY A 95 -4.95 -3.03 -5.98
C GLY A 95 -6.33 -2.38 -6.04
N TYR A 96 -6.77 -1.78 -4.93
CA TYR A 96 -8.06 -1.11 -4.86
C TYR A 96 -8.12 0.00 -5.89
N MET A 97 -9.01 -0.14 -6.87
CA MET A 97 -9.29 0.91 -7.83
C MET A 97 -10.60 1.58 -7.42
N ASP A 98 -10.57 2.90 -7.26
CA ASP A 98 -11.81 3.68 -7.18
C ASP A 98 -12.59 3.37 -8.47
N LYS A 99 -13.70 2.65 -8.34
CA LYS A 99 -14.72 2.66 -9.39
C LYS A 99 -15.28 4.07 -9.36
N SER A 100 -14.64 4.99 -10.07
CA SER A 100 -15.28 6.25 -10.43
C SER A 100 -16.61 5.85 -11.05
N ALA A 101 -17.72 6.19 -10.38
CA ALA A 101 -19.02 6.14 -11.02
C ALA A 101 -18.84 6.82 -12.38
N PRO A 102 -19.29 6.21 -13.50
CA PRO A 102 -19.16 6.84 -14.80
C PRO A 102 -19.72 8.25 -14.66
N ASN A 103 -18.90 9.25 -14.97
CA ASN A 103 -19.23 10.66 -14.90
C ASN A 103 -20.43 10.95 -15.82
N THR A 104 -21.64 10.66 -15.37
CA THR A 104 -22.85 10.91 -16.15
C THR A 104 -23.40 12.31 -15.92
N ASN A 105 -22.79 13.15 -15.07
CA ASN A 105 -23.17 14.56 -14.88
C ASN A 105 -22.01 15.45 -14.35
N ILE A 106 -20.86 15.49 -15.04
CA ILE A 106 -19.98 16.66 -14.87
C ILE A 106 -20.46 17.72 -15.87
N GLU A 107 -21.48 18.48 -15.49
CA GLU A 107 -21.65 19.80 -16.09
C GLU A 107 -20.36 20.59 -15.82
N ALA A 108 -19.70 21.03 -16.89
CA ALA A 108 -18.47 21.79 -16.80
C ALA A 108 -18.69 23.01 -15.88
N ARG A 109 -18.09 23.00 -14.68
CA ARG A 109 -18.20 24.12 -13.75
C ARG A 109 -17.45 25.31 -14.35
N LYS A 110 -18.21 26.26 -14.90
CA LYS A 110 -17.68 27.50 -15.48
C LYS A 110 -17.33 28.49 -14.36
N LEU A 111 -16.05 28.69 -14.11
CA LEU A 111 -15.57 29.77 -13.23
C LEU A 111 -15.57 31.09 -14.01
N THR A 112 -16.32 32.09 -13.55
CA THR A 112 -16.26 33.46 -14.09
C THR A 112 -15.72 34.37 -13.00
N ILE A 113 -14.50 34.89 -13.18
CA ILE A 113 -13.89 35.86 -12.27
C ILE A 113 -14.16 37.26 -12.82
N LYS A 114 -14.88 38.09 -12.05
CA LYS A 114 -15.08 39.51 -12.35
C LYS A 114 -14.26 40.33 -11.37
N MET A 115 -13.23 41.00 -11.87
CA MET A 115 -12.41 41.93 -11.09
C MET A 115 -12.99 43.33 -11.24
N GLU A 116 -13.80 43.78 -10.28
CA GLU A 116 -14.20 45.20 -10.18
C GLU A 116 -13.17 45.94 -9.33
N GLY A 117 -12.34 46.76 -9.97
CA GLY A 117 -11.36 47.60 -9.28
C GLY A 117 -12.05 48.73 -8.51
N VAL A 118 -11.72 48.90 -7.23
CA VAL A 118 -12.13 50.05 -6.41
C VAL A 118 -11.06 51.16 -6.45
N GLY A 119 -10.77 51.66 -7.64
CA GLY A 119 -9.88 52.82 -7.82
C GLY A 119 -10.68 54.13 -7.74
N LYS A 120 -11.01 54.60 -6.53
CA LYS A 120 -11.44 55.99 -6.34
C LYS A 120 -10.25 56.92 -6.62
N LYS A 121 -10.51 58.00 -7.36
CA LYS A 121 -9.60 59.15 -7.53
C LYS A 121 -8.96 59.56 -6.20
N ALA A 122 -7.64 59.80 -6.21
CA ALA A 122 -6.95 60.52 -5.14
C ALA A 122 -5.63 61.17 -5.66
N PHE A 123 -5.71 62.49 -5.90
CA PHE A 123 -4.68 63.56 -5.83
C PHE A 123 -3.44 63.55 -6.75
N GLY A 124 -3.26 64.68 -7.45
CA GLY A 124 -2.04 65.08 -8.18
C GLY A 124 -2.37 65.85 -9.45
#